data_AF-A0A9P6XMP8-F1
#
_entry.id   AF-A0A9P6XMP8-F1
#
_cell.length_a   1.000
_cell.length_b   1.000
_cell.length_c   1.000
_cell.angle_alpha   90.00
_cell.angle_beta   90.00
_cell.angle_gamma   90.00
#
_symmetry.space_group_name_H-M   'P 1'
#
loop_
_entity.id
_entity.type
_entity.pdbx_description
1 polymer ?
#
loop_
_entity_poly.entity_id
_entity_poly.type
_entity_poly.pdbx_seq_one_letter_code
_entity_poly.pdbx_strand_id
1 'polypeptide(L)'
;MTQLGGGDTISKSVPLYLEGVLAGSRYDPTFVASQGLETRKIPAKWNSVSATGGVGWDFKLTDELKLRPIFNVALGNVTSDLRAASWLVERLRPGRISDDGL
;
A
#
# COMPACT_ATOMS: atom_id res chain seq x y z
N MET A 1 -9.81 5.24 7.33
CA MET A 1 -8.46 5.56 6.82
C MET A 1 -7.81 6.47 7.84
N THR A 2 -6.55 6.22 8.16
CA THR A 2 -5.76 7.00 9.12
C THR A 2 -4.45 7.36 8.47
N GLN A 3 -4.01 8.60 8.63
CA GLN A 3 -2.76 9.10 8.05
C GLN A 3 -2.10 10.07 9.02
N LEU A 4 -0.77 10.01 9.08
CA LEU A 4 0.07 10.96 9.79
C LEU A 4 1.16 11.41 8.82
N GLY A 5 1.38 12.71 8.71
CA GLY A 5 2.42 13.23 7.84
C GLY A 5 2.82 14.64 8.21
N GLY A 6 3.98 15.04 7.68
CA GLY A 6 4.55 16.36 7.88
C GLY A 6 5.81 16.54 7.05
N GLY A 7 6.29 17.77 6.99
CA GLY A 7 7.55 18.09 6.34
C GLY A 7 8.00 19.49 6.70
N ASP A 8 9.31 19.65 6.82
CA ASP A 8 9.92 20.96 7.07
C ASP A 8 11.39 20.98 6.63
N THR A 9 11.94 22.19 6.59
CA THR A 9 13.36 22.46 6.32
C THR A 9 14.11 22.43 7.64
N ILE A 10 15.22 21.69 7.72
CA ILE A 10 15.98 21.51 8.96
C ILE A 10 16.31 22.85 9.63
N SER A 11 16.79 23.82 8.86
CA SER A 11 17.02 25.18 9.35
C SER A 11 17.19 26.18 8.22
N LYS A 12 17.37 27.48 8.55
CA LYS A 12 17.71 28.51 7.57
C LYS A 12 19.13 28.36 6.99
N SER A 13 20.04 27.70 7.73
CA SER A 13 21.45 27.52 7.37
C SER A 13 21.73 26.16 6.72
N VAL A 14 20.90 25.16 6.98
CA VAL A 14 20.95 23.84 6.33
C VAL A 14 19.74 23.73 5.41
N PRO A 15 19.89 23.99 4.10
CA PRO A 15 18.78 24.05 3.14
C PRO A 15 18.22 22.66 2.78
N LEU A 16 18.22 21.72 3.72
CA LEU A 16 17.68 20.38 3.53
C LEU A 16 16.23 20.35 3.99
N TYR A 17 15.32 20.06 3.06
CA TYR A 17 13.90 19.83 3.32
C TYR A 17 13.61 18.33 3.37
N LEU A 18 12.81 17.91 4.35
CA LEU A 18 12.38 16.54 4.52
C LEU A 18 10.87 16.49 4.68
N GLU A 19 10.23 15.53 4.02
CA GLU A 19 8.82 15.24 4.20
C GLU A 19 8.55 13.75 4.30
N GLY A 20 7.45 13.40 4.96
CA GLY A 20 7.06 12.02 5.12
C GLY A 20 5.59 11.87 5.49
N VAL A 21 5.02 10.76 5.04
CA VAL A 21 3.64 10.36 5.34
C VAL A 21 3.62 8.87 5.63
N LEU A 22 2.92 8.48 6.69
CA LEU A 22 2.48 7.12 6.95
C LEU A 22 0.96 7.07 6.85
N ALA A 23 0.43 6.14 6.07
CA ALA A 23 -1.00 5.95 5.93
C ALA A 23 -1.38 4.48 6.13
N GLY A 24 -2.53 4.27 6.74
CA GLY A 24 -3.16 2.97 6.93
C GLY A 24 -4.63 3.04 6.55
N SER A 25 -5.12 2.05 5.80
CA SER A 25 -6.54 1.98 5.48
C SER A 25 -7.06 0.55 5.47
N ARG A 26 -8.30 0.38 5.91
CA ARG A 26 -9.06 -0.85 5.82
C ARG A 26 -10.19 -0.63 4.84
N TYR A 27 -10.27 -1.50 3.85
CA TYR A 27 -11.28 -1.48 2.82
C TYR A 27 -11.94 -2.86 2.78
N ASP A 28 -13.26 -2.91 2.97
CA ASP A 28 -14.03 -4.16 3.01
C ASP A 28 -15.00 -4.22 1.79
N PRO A 29 -14.50 -4.43 0.56
CA PRO A 29 -15.35 -4.56 -0.62
C PRO A 29 -16.20 -5.83 -0.58
N THR A 30 -17.45 -5.68 -1.00
CA THR A 30 -18.34 -6.81 -1.28
C THR A 30 -18.42 -7.00 -2.79
N PHE A 31 -17.85 -8.09 -3.30
CA PHE A 31 -18.00 -8.46 -4.70
C PHE A 31 -19.24 -9.35 -4.86
N VAL A 32 -20.04 -9.06 -5.88
CA VAL A 32 -21.20 -9.86 -6.29
C VAL A 32 -20.81 -10.56 -7.59
N ALA A 33 -20.46 -11.84 -7.52
CA ALA A 33 -20.30 -12.67 -8.70
C ALA A 33 -21.64 -13.38 -9.00
N SER A 34 -22.14 -13.27 -10.23
CA SER A 34 -23.34 -13.97 -10.70
C SER A 34 -22.95 -14.98 -11.78
N GLN A 35 -23.31 -16.24 -11.55
CA GLN A 35 -23.21 -17.33 -12.53
C GLN A 35 -24.62 -17.85 -12.86
N GLY A 36 -25.50 -16.95 -13.33
CA GLY A 36 -26.91 -17.27 -13.58
C GLY A 36 -27.76 -17.09 -12.33
N LEU A 37 -28.21 -18.19 -11.70
CA LEU A 37 -29.16 -18.18 -10.56
C LEU A 37 -28.49 -18.05 -9.17
N GLU A 38 -27.18 -18.25 -9.05
CA GLU A 38 -26.46 -18.11 -7.79
C GLU A 38 -25.71 -16.78 -7.69
N THR A 39 -25.95 -16.06 -6.60
CA THR A 39 -25.19 -14.87 -6.21
C THR A 39 -24.37 -15.18 -4.96
N ARG A 40 -23.03 -15.15 -5.06
CA ARG A 40 -22.14 -15.33 -3.90
C ARG A 40 -21.44 -14.02 -3.56
N LYS A 41 -21.60 -13.57 -2.32
CA LYS A 41 -20.82 -12.46 -1.75
C LYS A 41 -19.39 -12.95 -1.48
N ILE A 42 -18.40 -12.33 -2.09
CA ILE A 42 -16.98 -12.57 -1.77
C ILE A 42 -16.48 -11.40 -0.92
N PRO A 43 -16.39 -11.54 0.41
CA PRO A 43 -15.79 -10.53 1.27
C PRO A 43 -14.27 -10.59 1.08
N ALA A 44 -13.73 -9.70 0.26
CA ALA A 44 -12.30 -9.49 0.24
C ALA A 44 -12.03 -8.38 1.24
N LYS A 45 -11.48 -8.65 2.42
CA LYS A 45 -11.03 -7.57 3.32
C LYS A 45 -9.62 -7.17 2.91
N TRP A 46 -9.37 -5.88 2.73
CA TRP A 46 -8.11 -5.32 2.25
C TRP A 46 -7.57 -4.39 3.31
N ASN A 47 -6.45 -4.77 3.91
CA ASN A 47 -5.69 -3.91 4.80
C ASN A 47 -4.50 -3.37 4.03
N SER A 48 -4.35 -2.06 4.02
CA SER A 48 -3.28 -1.36 3.33
C SER A 48 -2.47 -0.52 4.31
N VAL A 49 -1.16 -0.54 4.13
CA VAL A 49 -0.21 0.35 4.79
C VAL A 49 0.70 0.94 3.73
N SER A 50 0.95 2.23 3.80
CA SER A 50 1.90 2.90 2.92
C SER A 50 2.75 3.92 3.68
N ALA A 51 3.94 4.11 3.16
CA ALA A 51 4.90 5.11 3.60
C ALA A 51 5.38 5.87 2.36
N THR A 52 5.36 7.19 2.43
CA THR A 52 6.00 8.06 1.43
C THR A 52 6.99 8.97 2.12
N GLY A 53 8.02 9.37 1.39
CA GLY A 53 9.01 10.31 1.87
C GLY A 53 9.63 11.10 0.75
N GLY A 54 10.09 12.29 1.07
CA GLY A 54 10.73 13.22 0.14
C GLY A 54 11.96 13.86 0.75
N VAL A 55 13.00 14.02 -0.06
CA VAL A 55 14.20 14.78 0.29
C VAL A 55 14.36 15.90 -0.73
N GLY A 56 14.35 17.13 -0.25
CA GLY A 56 14.49 18.33 -1.08
C GLY A 56 15.67 19.19 -0.65
N TRP A 57 16.16 20.01 -1.58
CA TRP A 57 17.24 20.97 -1.31
C TRP A 57 16.83 22.38 -1.72
N ASP A 58 16.98 23.36 -0.83
CA ASP A 58 16.60 24.75 -1.06
C ASP A 58 17.73 25.54 -1.72
N PHE A 59 17.52 25.93 -2.98
CA PHE A 59 18.34 26.91 -3.68
C PHE A 59 17.66 28.28 -3.59
N LYS A 60 18.18 29.15 -2.71
CA LYS A 60 17.71 30.53 -2.59
C LYS A 60 18.13 31.31 -3.84
N LEU A 61 17.16 31.91 -4.53
CA LEU A 61 17.38 32.81 -5.65
C LEU A 61 17.30 34.28 -5.21
N THR A 62 16.36 34.59 -4.32
CA THR A 62 16.19 35.89 -3.65
C THR A 62 15.78 35.66 -2.18
N ASP A 63 15.49 36.72 -1.44
CA ASP A 63 15.04 36.63 -0.05
C ASP A 63 13.66 35.97 0.09
N GLU A 64 12.79 36.12 -0.91
CA GLU A 64 11.45 35.53 -0.94
C GLU A 64 11.31 34.32 -1.88
N LEU A 65 12.26 34.12 -2.81
CA LEU A 65 12.18 33.06 -3.82
C LEU A 65 13.26 32.00 -3.62
N LYS A 66 12.81 30.73 -3.58
CA LYS A 66 13.68 29.57 -3.62
C LYS A 66 13.16 28.50 -4.56
N LEU A 67 14.09 27.82 -5.21
CA LEU A 67 13.83 26.59 -5.96
C LEU A 67 14.13 25.39 -5.08
N ARG A 68 13.18 24.46 -4.99
CA ARG A 68 13.31 23.23 -4.21
C ARG A 68 13.09 22.01 -5.11
N PRO A 69 14.13 21.47 -5.78
CA PRO A 69 14.05 20.11 -6.31
C PRO A 69 13.83 19.13 -5.15
N ILE A 70 12.92 18.17 -5.36
CA ILE A 70 12.57 17.14 -4.37
C ILE A 70 12.64 15.79 -5.07
N PHE A 71 13.34 14.84 -4.44
CA PHE A 71 13.25 13.43 -4.78
C PHE A 71 12.24 12.75 -3.87
N ASN A 72 11.25 12.08 -4.45
CA ASN A 72 10.17 11.42 -3.71
C ASN A 72 10.22 9.90 -3.90
N VAL A 73 9.90 9.18 -2.83
CA VAL A 73 9.74 7.73 -2.82
C VAL A 73 8.44 7.35 -2.11
N ALA A 74 7.81 6.29 -2.61
CA ALA A 74 6.61 5.72 -2.02
C ALA A 74 6.73 4.19 -1.97
N LEU A 75 6.33 3.60 -0.85
CA LEU A 75 6.25 2.17 -0.62
C LEU A 75 4.89 1.84 -0.02
N GLY A 76 4.21 0.83 -0.56
CA GLY A 76 2.89 0.42 -0.08
C GLY A 76 2.70 -1.07 -0.17
N ASN A 77 1.99 -1.63 0.81
CA ASN A 77 1.55 -3.01 0.81
C ASN A 77 0.04 -3.06 1.00
N VAL A 78 -0.62 -3.89 0.19
CA VAL A 78 -2.04 -4.19 0.29
C VAL A 78 -2.19 -5.69 0.48
N THR A 79 -2.69 -6.10 1.63
CA THR A 79 -2.94 -7.51 1.96
C THR A 79 -4.45 -7.77 1.93
N SER A 80 -4.87 -8.75 1.13
CA SER A 80 -6.24 -9.24 1.12
C SER A 80 -6.35 -10.57 1.88
N ASP A 81 -7.36 -10.71 2.75
CA ASP A 81 -7.64 -11.96 3.48
C ASP A 81 -7.87 -13.16 2.55
N LEU A 82 -8.25 -12.94 1.29
CA LEU A 82 -8.40 -13.99 0.28
C LEU A 82 -7.07 -14.71 -0.06
N ARG A 83 -5.93 -14.02 -0.01
CA ARG A 83 -4.62 -14.64 -0.27
C ARG A 83 -4.21 -15.61 0.84
N ALA A 84 -4.57 -15.33 2.09
CA ALA A 84 -4.31 -16.23 3.20
C ALA A 84 -5.18 -17.50 3.14
N ALA A 85 -6.45 -17.36 2.73
CA ALA A 85 -7.36 -18.49 2.57
C ALA A 85 -6.95 -19.41 1.42
N SER A 86 -6.57 -18.88 0.25
CA SER A 86 -6.08 -19.69 -0.88
C SER A 86 -4.80 -20.46 -0.53
N TRP A 87 -3.83 -19.79 0.11
CA TRP A 87 -2.58 -20.41 0.56
C TRP A 87 -2.82 -21.52 1.59
N LEU A 88 -3.75 -21.32 2.53
CA LEU A 88 -4.12 -22.35 3.50
C LEU A 88 -4.84 -23.53 2.82
N VAL A 89 -5.74 -23.27 1.88
CA VAL A 89 -6.44 -24.31 1.12
C VAL A 89 -5.49 -25.12 0.23
N GLU A 90 -4.49 -24.50 -0.38
CA GLU A 90 -3.42 -25.20 -1.10
C GLU A 90 -2.57 -26.07 -0.16
N ARG A 91 -2.26 -25.57 1.04
CA ARG A 91 -1.48 -26.33 2.03
C ARG A 91 -2.28 -27.47 2.69
N LEU A 92 -3.61 -27.36 2.71
CA LEU A 92 -4.54 -28.39 3.18
C LEU A 92 -5.00 -29.36 2.08
N ARG A 93 -4.46 -29.27 0.85
CA ARG A 93 -4.54 -30.36 -0.14
C ARG A 93 -3.30 -31.26 -0.04
N PRO A 94 -3.26 -32.25 0.87
CA PRO A 94 -2.37 -33.37 0.68
C PRO A 94 -2.75 -34.08 -0.62
N GLY A 95 -1.74 -34.42 -1.41
CA GLY A 95 -1.88 -34.89 -2.79
C GLY A 95 -2.93 -35.99 -2.96
N ARG A 96 -3.71 -35.86 -4.03
CA ARG A 96 -4.29 -37.01 -4.73
C ARG A 96 -3.71 -37.02 -6.14
N ILE A 97 -2.48 -37.51 -6.24
CA ILE A 97 -2.07 -38.30 -7.39
C ILE A 97 -2.14 -39.73 -6.87
N SER A 98 -3.20 -40.45 -7.26
CA SER A 98 -3.11 -41.90 -7.44
C SER A 98 -3.50 -42.15 -8.88
N ASP A 99 -2.47 -42.55 -9.61
CA ASP A 99 -2.50 -43.04 -10.97
C ASP A 99 -3.01 -44.49 -10.86
N ASP A 100 -4.31 -44.69 -11.02
CA ASP A 100 -4.91 -46.02 -10.97
C ASP A 100 -5.55 -46.28 -12.34
N GLY A 101 -4.73 -46.80 -13.25
CA GLY A 101 -5.19 -47.24 -14.56
C GLY A 101 -6.25 -48.32 -14.45
N LEU A 102 -7.33 -48.14 -15.22
CA LEU A 102 -8.06 -49.15 -15.99
C LEU A 102 -8.73 -48.45 -17.17
#